data_AF-A0A133UGK7-F1
#
_entry.id   AF-A0A133UGK7-F1
#
_cell.length_a   1.000
_cell.length_b   1.000
_cell.length_c   1.000
_cell.angle_alpha   90.00
_cell.angle_beta   90.00
_cell.angle_gamma   90.00
#
_symmetry.space_group_name_H-M   'P 1'
#
loop_
_entity.id
_entity.type
_entity.pdbx_description
1 polymer ?
#
loop_
_entity_poly.entity_id
_entity_poly.type
_entity_poly.pdbx_seq_one_letter_code
_entity_poly.pdbx_strand_id
1 'polypeptide(L)'
;MWSTRNKFDTLVKFNQNSGKKSSWEKMNEEEIVEKITSAGQLASLLEISGYPKPGNVHRTRDFPQTRYEHFLAGTVAIKRSLSNSAKKGVLAGKGKISLSDIEIGEKIEQGINSIKNMHYGGNTHLGVMLLFAPLSATAGKTLFEESQFEAETLKKNFDRVMKSTTSKDSVHTCKAIRTAINGGKNEKKSPNDSWLGRLEDFNFSLTDNDLERKLTQRNISLYNLMQASSGWDGIAQELTNKMEVSFKTGFPTLKKVYERQKDINVAVVHTYLKILSEYPDTFIARKVGLEETEAIDRAVEIGMQKSREVSSRANQILRAGGLKTEKGRKKLEKLDEDLYKENGRLNPGTTADLTASSTMIALLSGLKY
;
A
#
# COMPACT_ATOMS: atom_id res chain seq x y z
N MET A 1 4.65 81.51 -8.69
CA MET A 1 5.51 81.07 -9.81
C MET A 1 5.70 79.57 -9.67
N TRP A 2 5.26 78.81 -10.69
CA TRP A 2 5.85 77.57 -11.24
C TRP A 2 6.28 76.45 -10.26
N SER A 3 5.86 75.19 -10.38
CA SER A 3 5.13 74.52 -11.47
C SER A 3 4.51 73.18 -11.00
N THR A 4 3.31 72.88 -11.54
CA THR A 4 2.85 71.63 -12.21
C THR A 4 3.31 70.26 -11.69
N ARG A 5 2.58 69.15 -11.76
CA ARG A 5 1.21 68.71 -12.14
C ARG A 5 1.28 67.17 -12.02
N ASN A 6 0.14 66.53 -11.82
CA ASN A 6 -0.19 65.16 -12.26
C ASN A 6 0.56 63.98 -11.62
N LYS A 7 -0.15 63.26 -10.73
CA LYS A 7 -0.71 61.92 -11.00
C LYS A 7 -1.41 61.39 -9.72
N PHE A 8 -2.50 62.05 -9.35
CA PHE A 8 -3.59 61.42 -8.60
C PHE A 8 -4.71 61.13 -9.61
N ASP A 9 -5.47 60.07 -9.36
CA ASP A 9 -6.52 59.50 -10.21
C ASP A 9 -6.08 58.47 -11.26
N THR A 10 -5.83 57.25 -10.79
CA THR A 10 -6.32 56.01 -11.44
C THR A 10 -6.09 54.84 -10.51
N LEU A 11 -6.95 54.61 -9.51
CA LEU A 11 -6.89 53.38 -8.70
C LEU A 11 -8.15 53.07 -7.88
N VAL A 12 -9.37 53.29 -8.40
CA VAL A 12 -10.56 52.62 -7.84
C VAL A 12 -11.57 52.36 -8.96
N LYS A 13 -11.41 51.22 -9.64
CA LYS A 13 -12.48 50.47 -10.32
C LYS A 13 -11.86 49.20 -10.91
N PHE A 14 -11.68 48.19 -10.07
CA PHE A 14 -11.50 46.82 -10.55
C PHE A 14 -12.37 45.87 -9.73
N ASN A 15 -13.45 45.47 -10.40
CA ASN A 15 -14.18 44.22 -10.28
C ASN A 15 -14.37 43.63 -8.87
N GLN A 16 -15.53 43.94 -8.30
CA GLN A 16 -16.38 42.92 -7.68
C GLN A 16 -16.80 41.90 -8.75
N ASN A 17 -15.89 41.00 -9.12
CA ASN A 17 -16.17 39.78 -9.85
C ASN A 17 -14.94 38.87 -9.83
N SER A 18 -14.71 38.25 -8.67
CA SER A 18 -13.94 37.01 -8.64
C SER A 18 -14.69 36.02 -7.77
N GLY A 19 -15.86 35.60 -8.26
CA GLY A 19 -16.38 34.29 -7.92
C GLY A 19 -15.34 33.26 -8.35
N LYS A 20 -14.40 32.93 -7.44
CA LYS A 20 -13.67 31.68 -7.51
C LYS A 20 -14.70 30.58 -7.26
N LYS A 21 -15.38 30.18 -8.33
CA LYS A 21 -15.97 28.84 -8.40
C LYS A 21 -14.84 27.88 -8.05
N SER A 22 -14.99 27.23 -6.91
CA SER A 22 -14.28 26.01 -6.52
C SER A 22 -14.09 25.14 -7.77
N SER A 23 -12.85 24.93 -8.20
CA SER A 23 -12.51 24.33 -9.50
C SER A 23 -12.68 22.80 -9.54
N TRP A 24 -13.68 22.27 -8.85
CA TRP A 24 -14.01 20.86 -8.86
C TRP A 24 -15.32 20.71 -9.62
N GLU A 25 -15.23 20.68 -10.96
CA GLU A 25 -16.28 20.05 -11.75
C GLU A 25 -16.41 18.59 -11.28
N LYS A 26 -17.65 18.14 -11.07
CA LYS A 26 -17.90 16.79 -10.58
C LYS A 26 -17.38 15.80 -11.61
N MET A 27 -16.35 15.03 -11.24
CA MET A 27 -15.74 14.04 -12.13
C MET A 27 -16.81 13.03 -12.57
N ASN A 28 -16.78 12.68 -13.85
CA ASN A 28 -17.61 11.59 -14.37
C ASN A 28 -17.04 10.22 -13.97
N GLU A 29 -17.79 9.14 -14.25
CA GLU A 29 -17.43 7.79 -13.84
C GLU A 29 -16.10 7.31 -14.43
N GLU A 30 -15.82 7.67 -15.67
CA GLU A 30 -14.58 7.31 -16.36
C GLU A 30 -13.38 8.05 -15.76
N GLU A 31 -13.52 9.35 -15.50
CA GLU A 31 -12.51 10.18 -14.84
C GLU A 31 -12.17 9.69 -13.43
N ILE A 32 -13.18 9.27 -12.64
CA ILE A 32 -12.97 8.69 -11.32
C ILE A 32 -12.14 7.41 -11.42
N VAL A 33 -12.52 6.51 -12.32
CA VAL A 33 -11.84 5.22 -12.52
C VAL A 33 -10.41 5.44 -13.01
N GLU A 34 -10.20 6.34 -13.96
CA GLU A 34 -8.88 6.67 -14.49
C GLU A 34 -7.99 7.29 -13.40
N LYS A 35 -8.51 8.25 -12.64
CA LYS A 35 -7.78 8.87 -11.52
C LYS A 35 -7.32 7.84 -10.50
N ILE A 36 -8.20 6.91 -10.11
CA ILE A 36 -7.87 5.85 -9.13
C ILE A 36 -6.84 4.88 -9.69
N THR A 37 -7.02 4.45 -10.94
CA THR A 37 -6.10 3.51 -11.61
C THR A 37 -4.71 4.12 -11.73
N SER A 38 -4.63 5.36 -12.21
CA SER A 38 -3.37 6.10 -12.36
C SER A 38 -2.71 6.38 -11.01
N ALA A 39 -3.49 6.73 -9.98
CA ALA A 39 -2.96 6.93 -8.64
C ALA A 39 -2.34 5.64 -8.06
N GLY A 40 -2.99 4.49 -8.25
CA GLY A 40 -2.44 3.21 -7.81
C GLY A 40 -1.16 2.85 -8.55
N GLN A 41 -1.16 2.89 -9.90
CA GLN A 41 0.06 2.58 -10.66
C GLN A 41 1.22 3.53 -10.32
N LEU A 42 0.94 4.84 -10.24
CA LEU A 42 1.95 5.83 -9.90
C LEU A 42 2.48 5.64 -8.47
N ALA A 43 1.62 5.27 -7.52
CA ALA A 43 2.06 4.96 -6.17
C ALA A 43 3.01 3.76 -6.11
N SER A 44 2.71 2.67 -6.83
CA SER A 44 3.61 1.52 -6.95
C SER A 44 4.94 1.91 -7.60
N LEU A 45 4.92 2.70 -8.68
CA LEU A 45 6.14 3.17 -9.35
C LEU A 45 6.99 4.05 -8.43
N LEU A 46 6.37 4.96 -7.68
CA LEU A 46 7.07 5.85 -6.77
C LEU A 46 7.69 5.10 -5.59
N GLU A 47 6.98 4.13 -5.03
CA GLU A 47 7.49 3.30 -3.95
C GLU A 47 8.73 2.53 -4.40
N ILE A 48 8.66 1.80 -5.52
CA ILE A 48 9.80 1.00 -5.99
C ILE A 48 10.98 1.86 -6.47
N SER A 49 10.70 3.06 -6.98
CA SER A 49 11.74 4.01 -7.41
C SER A 49 12.40 4.74 -6.25
N GLY A 50 11.83 4.70 -5.04
CA GLY A 50 12.36 5.37 -3.86
C GLY A 50 13.79 4.92 -3.55
N TYR A 51 14.71 5.87 -3.47
CA TYR A 51 16.15 5.60 -3.31
C TYR A 51 16.88 6.64 -2.45
N PRO A 52 17.84 6.20 -1.60
CA PRO A 52 18.03 4.84 -1.08
C PRO A 52 16.86 4.41 -0.16
N LYS A 53 16.41 3.16 -0.28
CA LYS A 53 15.31 2.58 0.50
C LYS A 53 15.75 1.24 1.12
N PRO A 54 16.03 1.19 2.42
CA PRO A 54 16.88 0.17 2.99
C PRO A 54 16.25 -1.22 3.01
N GLY A 55 16.94 -2.20 2.43
CA GLY A 55 16.60 -3.62 2.58
C GLY A 55 15.48 -4.14 1.66
N ASN A 56 14.89 -3.29 0.82
CA ASN A 56 13.97 -3.70 -0.24
C ASN A 56 14.67 -3.70 -1.61
N VAL A 57 13.99 -4.27 -2.62
CA VAL A 57 14.33 -3.98 -4.02
C VAL A 57 14.09 -2.50 -4.31
N HIS A 58 15.01 -1.91 -5.06
CA HIS A 58 14.92 -0.58 -5.67
C HIS A 58 15.95 -0.48 -6.80
N ARG A 59 16.07 0.68 -7.45
CA ARG A 59 16.87 0.88 -8.67
C ARG A 59 18.33 0.37 -8.64
N THR A 60 18.93 0.23 -7.46
CA THR A 60 20.34 -0.20 -7.31
C THR A 60 20.49 -1.48 -6.49
N ARG A 61 19.39 -2.15 -6.14
CA ARG A 61 19.37 -3.35 -5.29
C ARG A 61 18.34 -4.34 -5.83
N ASP A 62 18.82 -5.52 -6.22
CA ASP A 62 18.01 -6.65 -6.67
C ASP A 62 18.16 -7.83 -5.69
N PHE A 63 17.13 -8.66 -5.57
CA PHE A 63 17.29 -10.00 -5.00
C PHE A 63 17.59 -11.02 -6.10
N PRO A 64 18.20 -12.17 -5.77
CA PRO A 64 18.58 -13.17 -6.77
C PRO A 64 17.46 -13.59 -7.72
N GLN A 65 16.22 -13.70 -7.23
CA GLN A 65 15.05 -14.03 -8.05
C GLN A 65 14.17 -12.83 -8.43
N THR A 66 14.30 -11.70 -7.74
CA THR A 66 13.35 -10.58 -7.84
C THR A 66 14.10 -9.27 -8.04
N ARG A 67 13.90 -8.66 -9.20
CA ARG A 67 14.64 -7.48 -9.66
C ARG A 67 13.73 -6.27 -9.79
N TYR A 68 14.31 -5.09 -9.82
CA TYR A 68 13.60 -3.82 -10.02
C TYR A 68 12.66 -3.87 -11.24
N GLU A 69 13.09 -4.44 -12.37
CA GLU A 69 12.28 -4.52 -13.60
C GLU A 69 11.04 -5.42 -13.44
N HIS A 70 11.10 -6.43 -12.57
CA HIS A 70 9.92 -7.25 -12.27
C HIS A 70 8.85 -6.41 -11.57
N PHE A 71 9.24 -5.49 -10.68
CA PHE A 71 8.29 -4.58 -10.06
C PHE A 71 7.70 -3.57 -11.05
N LEU A 72 8.49 -3.06 -11.99
CA LEU A 72 7.98 -2.20 -13.08
C LEU A 72 6.93 -2.94 -13.92
N ALA A 73 7.25 -4.17 -14.33
CA ALA A 73 6.36 -5.01 -15.10
C ALA A 73 5.07 -5.34 -14.32
N GLY A 74 5.19 -5.70 -13.04
CA GLY A 74 4.04 -5.97 -12.18
C GLY A 74 3.14 -4.74 -11.98
N THR A 75 3.71 -3.53 -11.90
CA THR A 75 2.92 -2.29 -11.82
C THR A 75 2.08 -2.03 -13.07
N VAL A 76 2.59 -2.40 -14.25
CA VAL A 76 1.79 -2.35 -15.48
C VAL A 76 0.67 -3.40 -15.44
N ALA A 77 0.98 -4.61 -14.95
CA ALA A 77 0.05 -5.73 -14.92
C ALA A 77 -1.19 -5.48 -14.03
N ILE A 78 -1.06 -4.73 -12.93
CA ILE A 78 -2.17 -4.50 -11.99
C ILE A 78 -3.24 -3.53 -12.52
N LYS A 79 -2.97 -2.78 -13.60
CA LYS A 79 -3.88 -1.76 -14.17
C LYS A 79 -5.33 -2.22 -14.27
N ARG A 80 -5.56 -3.39 -14.86
CA ARG A 80 -6.90 -3.93 -15.11
C ARG A 80 -7.63 -4.23 -13.79
N SER A 81 -6.94 -4.81 -12.81
CA SER A 81 -7.51 -5.11 -11.50
C SER A 81 -7.92 -3.82 -10.78
N LEU A 82 -7.04 -2.81 -10.73
CA LEU A 82 -7.33 -1.52 -10.10
C LEU A 82 -8.54 -0.82 -10.76
N SER A 83 -8.56 -0.80 -12.10
CA SER A 83 -9.67 -0.21 -12.85
C SER A 83 -11.00 -0.92 -12.58
N ASN A 84 -11.00 -2.26 -12.54
CA ASN A 84 -12.19 -3.03 -12.25
C ASN A 84 -12.68 -2.84 -10.80
N SER A 85 -11.75 -2.79 -9.83
CA SER A 85 -12.07 -2.46 -8.44
C SER A 85 -12.75 -1.09 -8.36
N ALA A 86 -12.15 -0.06 -8.97
CA ALA A 86 -12.71 1.29 -8.99
C ALA A 86 -14.10 1.33 -9.63
N LYS A 87 -14.30 0.65 -10.77
CA LYS A 87 -15.61 0.56 -11.45
C LYS A 87 -16.68 -0.07 -10.56
N LYS A 88 -16.39 -1.19 -9.91
CA LYS A 88 -17.31 -1.83 -8.94
C LYS A 88 -17.60 -0.89 -7.77
N GLY A 89 -16.60 -0.16 -7.28
CA GLY A 89 -16.76 0.91 -6.30
C GLY A 89 -17.77 1.98 -6.72
N VAL A 90 -17.62 2.52 -7.94
CA VAL A 90 -18.55 3.50 -8.52
C VAL A 90 -19.97 2.92 -8.62
N LEU A 91 -20.12 1.68 -9.08
CA LEU A 91 -21.44 1.02 -9.14
C LEU A 91 -22.09 0.87 -7.76
N ALA A 92 -21.30 0.59 -6.72
CA ALA A 92 -21.78 0.54 -5.35
C ALA A 92 -22.17 1.93 -4.83
N GLY A 93 -21.39 2.97 -5.14
CA GLY A 93 -21.74 4.37 -4.85
C GLY A 93 -23.02 4.84 -5.54
N LYS A 94 -23.33 4.25 -6.71
CA LYS A 94 -24.60 4.45 -7.44
C LYS A 94 -25.78 3.68 -6.86
N GLY A 95 -25.55 2.79 -5.90
CA GLY A 95 -26.56 1.85 -5.41
C GLY A 95 -26.99 0.80 -6.45
N LYS A 96 -26.22 0.57 -7.51
CA LYS A 96 -26.52 -0.44 -8.54
C LYS A 96 -26.14 -1.86 -8.11
N ILE A 97 -25.21 -1.98 -7.16
CA ILE A 97 -24.77 -3.25 -6.58
C ILE A 97 -24.60 -3.05 -5.06
N SER A 98 -24.67 -4.13 -4.29
CA SER A 98 -24.34 -4.09 -2.87
C SER A 98 -22.82 -4.02 -2.65
N LEU A 99 -22.37 -3.71 -1.43
CA LEU A 99 -20.93 -3.70 -1.13
C LEU A 99 -20.30 -5.09 -1.24
N SER A 100 -21.03 -6.16 -0.94
CA SER A 100 -20.57 -7.55 -1.10
C SER A 100 -20.38 -7.94 -2.57
N ASP A 101 -21.11 -7.30 -3.51
CA ASP A 101 -21.01 -7.57 -4.95
C ASP A 101 -19.80 -6.87 -5.60
N ILE A 102 -18.98 -6.15 -4.82
CA ILE A 102 -17.71 -5.58 -5.30
C ILE A 102 -16.72 -6.71 -5.62
N GLU A 103 -16.77 -7.81 -4.87
CA GLU A 103 -15.96 -9.02 -5.07
C GLU A 103 -14.45 -8.71 -5.01
N ILE A 104 -14.02 -8.09 -3.90
CA ILE A 104 -12.63 -7.69 -3.64
C ILE A 104 -11.65 -8.84 -3.86
N GLY A 105 -11.97 -10.04 -3.37
CA GLY A 105 -11.09 -11.20 -3.51
C GLY A 105 -10.83 -11.56 -4.97
N GLU A 106 -11.86 -11.49 -5.82
CA GLU A 106 -11.73 -11.74 -7.26
C GLU A 106 -10.80 -10.70 -7.92
N LYS A 107 -10.85 -9.44 -7.49
CA LYS A 107 -9.95 -8.39 -8.02
C LYS A 107 -8.51 -8.61 -7.58
N ILE A 108 -8.29 -9.05 -6.33
CA ILE A 108 -6.96 -9.44 -5.85
C ILE A 108 -6.43 -10.59 -6.71
N GLU A 109 -7.20 -11.67 -6.90
CA GLU A 109 -6.79 -12.81 -7.71
C GLU A 109 -6.50 -12.42 -9.17
N GLN A 110 -7.36 -11.59 -9.77
CA GLN A 110 -7.12 -11.05 -11.11
C GLN A 110 -5.79 -10.30 -11.21
N GLY A 111 -5.45 -9.49 -10.21
CA GLY A 111 -4.19 -8.75 -10.15
C GLY A 111 -2.99 -9.69 -10.08
N ILE A 112 -3.01 -10.65 -9.15
CA ILE A 112 -1.91 -11.60 -8.98
C ILE A 112 -1.70 -12.48 -10.21
N ASN A 113 -2.78 -12.97 -10.83
CA ASN A 113 -2.69 -13.73 -12.07
C ASN A 113 -2.08 -12.90 -13.21
N SER A 114 -2.44 -11.62 -13.29
CA SER A 114 -1.86 -10.70 -14.30
C SER A 114 -0.36 -10.50 -14.07
N ILE A 115 0.07 -10.33 -12.82
CA ILE A 115 1.49 -10.18 -12.46
C ILE A 115 2.29 -11.44 -12.82
N LYS A 116 1.78 -12.62 -12.44
CA LYS A 116 2.41 -13.91 -12.74
C LYS A 116 2.60 -14.14 -14.25
N ASN A 117 1.67 -13.67 -15.07
CA ASN A 117 1.77 -13.78 -16.52
C ASN A 117 2.72 -12.74 -17.14
N MET A 118 3.05 -11.67 -16.42
CA MET A 118 3.89 -10.58 -16.92
C MET A 118 5.39 -10.84 -16.70
N HIS A 119 5.77 -11.51 -15.61
CA HIS A 119 7.18 -11.75 -15.29
C HIS A 119 7.40 -13.01 -14.45
N TYR A 120 8.65 -13.49 -14.38
CA TYR A 120 9.03 -14.68 -13.59
C TYR A 120 9.68 -14.38 -12.24
N GLY A 121 9.65 -13.12 -11.80
CA GLY A 121 10.30 -12.63 -10.58
C GLY A 121 9.70 -13.05 -9.24
N GLY A 122 8.82 -14.06 -9.21
CA GLY A 122 8.10 -14.45 -8.00
C GLY A 122 7.09 -13.40 -7.52
N ASN A 123 6.90 -13.32 -6.21
CA ASN A 123 5.98 -12.36 -5.59
C ASN A 123 6.56 -10.94 -5.56
N THR A 124 5.97 -10.03 -6.33
CA THR A 124 6.33 -8.60 -6.35
C THR A 124 5.27 -7.67 -5.75
N HIS A 125 3.98 -8.02 -5.82
CA HIS A 125 2.90 -7.09 -5.46
C HIS A 125 1.76 -7.74 -4.65
N LEU A 126 1.98 -8.86 -3.96
CA LEU A 126 0.91 -9.46 -3.16
C LEU A 126 0.38 -8.49 -2.09
N GLY A 127 1.26 -7.90 -1.27
CA GLY A 127 0.87 -6.93 -0.25
C GLY A 127 0.23 -5.67 -0.85
N VAL A 128 0.87 -5.09 -1.88
CA VAL A 128 0.28 -4.01 -2.67
C VAL A 128 -1.13 -4.35 -3.16
N MET A 129 -1.36 -5.51 -3.77
CA MET A 129 -2.70 -5.88 -4.29
C MET A 129 -3.73 -6.09 -3.19
N LEU A 130 -3.33 -6.69 -2.06
CA LEU A 130 -4.18 -6.84 -0.88
C LEU A 130 -4.66 -5.47 -0.38
N LEU A 131 -3.82 -4.43 -0.41
CA LEU A 131 -4.19 -3.07 -0.01
C LEU A 131 -4.91 -2.28 -1.13
N PHE A 132 -4.43 -2.38 -2.37
CA PHE A 132 -4.85 -1.51 -3.48
C PHE A 132 -6.20 -1.91 -4.05
N ALA A 133 -6.54 -3.20 -4.10
CA ALA A 133 -7.85 -3.64 -4.59
C ALA A 133 -9.00 -3.07 -3.74
N PRO A 134 -9.04 -3.26 -2.40
CA PRO A 134 -10.07 -2.64 -1.56
C PRO A 134 -9.98 -1.13 -1.51
N LEU A 135 -8.77 -0.54 -1.52
CA LEU A 135 -8.63 0.92 -1.55
C LEU A 135 -9.18 1.52 -2.85
N SER A 136 -8.94 0.88 -4.01
CA SER A 136 -9.46 1.34 -5.31
C SER A 136 -10.98 1.28 -5.37
N ALA A 137 -11.58 0.17 -4.91
CA ALA A 137 -13.03 0.05 -4.84
C ALA A 137 -13.65 1.08 -3.88
N THR A 138 -13.04 1.26 -2.72
CA THR A 138 -13.49 2.26 -1.74
C THR A 138 -13.36 3.68 -2.27
N ALA A 139 -12.27 4.00 -2.97
CA ALA A 139 -12.07 5.28 -3.62
C ALA A 139 -13.11 5.53 -4.71
N GLY A 140 -13.45 4.50 -5.51
CA GLY A 140 -14.49 4.59 -6.54
C GLY A 140 -15.86 4.91 -5.95
N LYS A 141 -16.22 4.24 -4.84
CA LYS A 141 -17.45 4.54 -4.10
C LYS A 141 -17.43 5.97 -3.55
N THR A 142 -16.36 6.33 -2.84
CA THR A 142 -16.26 7.60 -2.12
C THR A 142 -16.24 8.79 -3.07
N LEU A 143 -15.46 8.74 -4.15
CA LEU A 143 -15.38 9.83 -5.13
C LEU A 143 -16.64 9.97 -6.00
N PHE A 144 -17.48 8.93 -6.07
CA PHE A 144 -18.76 9.02 -6.75
C PHE A 144 -19.82 9.68 -5.85
N GLU A 145 -19.87 9.28 -4.58
CA GLU A 145 -20.78 9.84 -3.57
C GLU A 145 -20.44 11.29 -3.25
N GLU A 146 -19.16 11.58 -3.08
CA GLU A 146 -18.66 12.89 -2.65
C GLU A 146 -18.11 13.69 -3.82
N SER A 147 -18.31 15.00 -3.79
CA SER A 147 -17.73 15.90 -4.81
C SER A 147 -16.26 16.23 -4.57
N GLN A 148 -15.71 15.86 -3.40
CA GLN A 148 -14.32 16.12 -3.01
C GLN A 148 -13.73 14.94 -2.24
N PHE A 149 -12.40 14.82 -2.28
CA PHE A 149 -11.68 13.84 -1.48
C PHE A 149 -11.68 14.24 -0.01
N GLU A 150 -12.18 13.36 0.85
CA GLU A 150 -12.05 13.48 2.31
C GLU A 150 -11.51 12.18 2.88
N ALA A 151 -10.38 12.27 3.60
CA ALA A 151 -9.68 11.09 4.12
C ALA A 151 -10.53 10.29 5.13
N GLU A 152 -11.30 10.98 5.98
CA GLU A 152 -12.13 10.32 6.99
C GLU A 152 -13.33 9.59 6.36
N THR A 153 -13.93 10.18 5.32
CA THR A 153 -15.02 9.53 4.56
C THR A 153 -14.51 8.30 3.80
N LEU A 154 -13.32 8.40 3.17
CA LEU A 154 -12.67 7.25 2.54
C LEU A 154 -12.38 6.14 3.55
N LYS A 155 -11.87 6.49 4.75
CA LYS A 155 -11.59 5.55 5.84
C LYS A 155 -12.85 4.84 6.35
N LYS A 156 -13.95 5.58 6.54
CA LYS A 156 -15.26 5.02 6.94
C LYS A 156 -15.81 4.09 5.87
N ASN A 157 -15.75 4.49 4.59
CA ASN A 157 -16.18 3.64 3.49
C ASN A 157 -15.30 2.39 3.36
N PHE A 158 -13.99 2.48 3.65
CA PHE A 158 -13.08 1.33 3.61
C PHE A 158 -13.50 0.26 4.63
N ASP A 159 -13.78 0.68 5.87
CA ASP A 159 -14.31 -0.19 6.93
C ASP A 159 -15.60 -0.90 6.49
N ARG A 160 -16.52 -0.16 5.88
CA ARG A 160 -17.80 -0.71 5.37
C ARG A 160 -17.58 -1.73 4.26
N VAL A 161 -16.71 -1.43 3.28
CA VAL A 161 -16.39 -2.34 2.18
C VAL A 161 -15.74 -3.61 2.71
N MET A 162 -14.71 -3.49 3.56
CA MET A 162 -14.03 -4.65 4.12
C MET A 162 -14.99 -5.54 4.94
N LYS A 163 -15.78 -4.97 5.86
CA LYS A 163 -16.77 -5.72 6.65
C LYS A 163 -17.88 -6.36 5.83
N SER A 164 -18.13 -5.88 4.61
CA SER A 164 -19.12 -6.46 3.69
C SER A 164 -18.59 -7.61 2.84
N THR A 165 -17.30 -7.92 2.91
CA THR A 165 -16.72 -9.05 2.19
C THR A 165 -17.35 -10.37 2.60
N THR A 166 -17.26 -11.36 1.71
CA THR A 166 -17.92 -12.66 1.84
C THR A 166 -16.91 -13.80 1.80
N SER A 167 -17.36 -15.03 2.01
CA SER A 167 -16.52 -16.22 1.86
C SER A 167 -15.96 -16.41 0.45
N LYS A 168 -16.65 -15.90 -0.58
CA LYS A 168 -16.11 -15.87 -1.94
C LYS A 168 -14.84 -15.02 -2.02
N ASP A 169 -14.83 -13.87 -1.35
CA ASP A 169 -13.65 -13.00 -1.29
C ASP A 169 -12.48 -13.71 -0.61
N SER A 170 -12.73 -14.46 0.46
CA SER A 170 -11.71 -15.29 1.12
C SER A 170 -11.15 -16.34 0.16
N VAL A 171 -12.02 -17.08 -0.54
CA VAL A 171 -11.60 -18.14 -1.47
C VAL A 171 -10.69 -17.58 -2.56
N HIS A 172 -11.10 -16.50 -3.23
CA HIS A 172 -10.30 -15.86 -4.27
C HIS A 172 -9.00 -15.28 -3.72
N THR A 173 -9.03 -14.66 -2.54
CA THR A 173 -7.82 -14.12 -1.91
C THR A 173 -6.83 -15.23 -1.55
N CYS A 174 -7.30 -16.36 -1.01
CA CYS A 174 -6.47 -17.53 -0.73
C CYS A 174 -5.86 -18.12 -2.01
N LYS A 175 -6.62 -18.18 -3.11
CA LYS A 175 -6.11 -18.58 -4.45
C LYS A 175 -5.03 -17.61 -4.94
N ALA A 176 -5.26 -16.31 -4.79
CA ALA A 176 -4.30 -15.26 -5.14
C ALA A 176 -3.01 -15.40 -4.34
N ILE A 177 -3.11 -15.55 -3.02
CA ILE A 177 -1.97 -15.80 -2.13
C ILE A 177 -1.21 -17.02 -2.65
N ARG A 178 -1.84 -18.21 -2.70
CA ARG A 178 -1.21 -19.46 -3.20
C ARG A 178 -0.48 -19.28 -4.53
N THR A 179 -1.05 -18.51 -5.45
CA THR A 179 -0.47 -18.22 -6.76
C THR A 179 0.78 -17.36 -6.68
N ALA A 180 0.78 -16.33 -5.84
CA ALA A 180 1.93 -15.45 -5.64
C ALA A 180 3.12 -16.21 -5.02
N ILE A 181 2.85 -17.10 -4.05
CA ILE A 181 3.87 -17.94 -3.39
C ILE A 181 4.49 -18.91 -4.40
N ASN A 182 3.66 -19.63 -5.15
CA ASN A 182 4.13 -20.66 -6.08
C ASN A 182 4.58 -20.10 -7.45
N GLY A 183 4.69 -18.77 -7.59
CA GLY A 183 4.94 -18.11 -8.88
C GLY A 183 6.42 -18.06 -9.32
N GLY A 184 7.36 -18.28 -8.41
CA GLY A 184 8.80 -18.21 -8.70
C GLY A 184 9.34 -19.49 -9.34
N LYS A 185 10.00 -19.38 -10.52
CA LYS A 185 10.60 -20.54 -11.25
C LYS A 185 11.68 -21.29 -10.46
N ASN A 186 12.26 -20.69 -9.42
CA ASN A 186 13.38 -21.22 -8.64
C ASN A 186 13.25 -20.98 -7.14
N GLU A 187 12.04 -20.73 -6.62
CA GLU A 187 11.85 -20.86 -5.18
C GLU A 187 12.08 -22.33 -4.86
N LYS A 188 13.21 -22.65 -4.19
CA LYS A 188 13.25 -23.85 -3.36
C LYS A 188 11.96 -23.77 -2.57
N LYS A 189 11.02 -24.71 -2.79
CA LYS A 189 9.86 -24.86 -1.92
C LYS A 189 10.41 -24.74 -0.53
N SER A 190 10.16 -23.62 0.16
CA SER A 190 10.49 -23.57 1.56
C SER A 190 9.75 -24.77 2.11
N PRO A 191 10.41 -25.73 2.77
CA PRO A 191 9.79 -27.01 3.13
C PRO A 191 8.46 -26.82 3.87
N ASN A 192 8.27 -25.63 4.46
CA ASN A 192 7.08 -25.22 5.16
C ASN A 192 6.52 -23.92 4.55
N ASP A 193 5.32 -24.01 3.95
CA ASP A 193 4.43 -22.89 3.62
C ASP A 193 3.89 -22.15 4.89
N SER A 194 4.59 -22.26 6.02
CA SER A 194 4.21 -21.78 7.36
C SER A 194 4.25 -20.26 7.51
N TRP A 195 4.75 -19.52 6.50
CA TRP A 195 4.87 -18.06 6.54
C TRP A 195 3.56 -17.28 6.56
N LEU A 196 2.49 -17.94 6.16
CA LEU A 196 1.13 -17.41 6.26
C LEU A 196 0.49 -17.71 7.62
N GLY A 197 1.06 -18.66 8.34
CA GLY A 197 0.53 -19.18 9.58
C GLY A 197 -0.64 -20.13 9.41
N ARG A 198 -0.89 -20.90 10.49
CA ARG A 198 -2.15 -21.59 10.67
C ARG A 198 -3.14 -20.57 11.21
N LEU A 199 -4.33 -20.51 10.63
CA LEU A 199 -5.40 -19.71 11.23
C LEU A 199 -5.96 -20.52 12.38
N GLU A 200 -5.34 -20.39 13.57
CA GLU A 200 -5.68 -21.18 14.75
C GLU A 200 -7.17 -21.04 15.10
N ASP A 201 -7.70 -19.82 15.01
CA ASP A 201 -9.12 -19.49 15.18
C ASP A 201 -10.05 -20.31 14.27
N PHE A 202 -9.55 -20.78 13.12
CA PHE A 202 -10.32 -21.54 12.15
C PHE A 202 -9.83 -22.97 11.92
N ASN A 203 -8.73 -23.39 12.55
CA ASN A 203 -8.14 -24.72 12.45
C ASN A 203 -8.02 -25.25 11.00
N PHE A 204 -7.52 -24.41 10.09
CA PHE A 204 -7.16 -24.83 8.73
C PHE A 204 -5.90 -24.12 8.24
N SER A 205 -5.21 -24.76 7.30
CA SER A 205 -4.05 -24.18 6.61
C SER A 205 -4.46 -23.60 5.26
N LEU A 206 -3.77 -22.55 4.83
CA LEU A 206 -3.85 -22.08 3.45
C LEU A 206 -3.37 -23.12 2.44
N THR A 207 -2.76 -24.24 2.85
CA THR A 207 -2.42 -25.36 1.95
C THR A 207 -3.46 -26.47 1.90
N ASP A 208 -4.53 -26.39 2.71
CA ASP A 208 -5.54 -27.44 2.76
C ASP A 208 -6.28 -27.61 1.43
N ASN A 209 -6.36 -28.84 0.93
CA ASN A 209 -7.08 -29.16 -0.32
C ASN A 209 -8.58 -28.84 -0.23
N ASP A 210 -9.16 -28.89 0.96
CA ASP A 210 -10.58 -28.59 1.22
C ASP A 210 -10.83 -27.18 1.77
N LEU A 211 -9.83 -26.28 1.67
CA LEU A 211 -9.91 -24.90 2.15
C LEU A 211 -11.16 -24.16 1.62
N GLU A 212 -11.45 -24.28 0.33
CA GLU A 212 -12.60 -23.61 -0.30
C GLU A 212 -13.92 -24.05 0.32
N ARG A 213 -14.07 -25.35 0.58
CA ARG A 213 -15.22 -25.92 1.27
C ARG A 213 -15.30 -25.40 2.71
N LYS A 214 -14.18 -25.39 3.46
CA LYS A 214 -14.14 -24.88 4.85
C LYS A 214 -14.55 -23.41 4.95
N LEU A 215 -14.01 -22.56 4.08
CA LEU A 215 -14.31 -21.12 4.02
C LEU A 215 -15.79 -20.88 3.70
N THR A 216 -16.33 -21.62 2.73
CA THR A 216 -17.72 -21.47 2.29
C THR A 216 -18.71 -21.98 3.34
N GLN A 217 -18.51 -23.19 3.88
CA GLN A 217 -19.40 -23.80 4.86
C GLN A 217 -19.45 -23.02 6.18
N ARG A 218 -18.33 -22.41 6.59
CA ARG A 218 -18.25 -21.59 7.81
C ARG A 218 -18.53 -20.11 7.57
N ASN A 219 -18.84 -19.72 6.34
CA ASN A 219 -19.09 -18.34 5.92
C ASN A 219 -18.01 -17.35 6.39
N ILE A 220 -16.74 -17.74 6.26
CA ILE A 220 -15.61 -16.91 6.72
C ILE A 220 -15.33 -15.85 5.67
N SER A 221 -15.72 -14.60 5.94
CA SER A 221 -15.43 -13.45 5.07
C SER A 221 -13.95 -13.10 5.01
N LEU A 222 -13.56 -12.33 3.98
CA LEU A 222 -12.18 -11.83 3.87
C LEU A 222 -11.81 -10.97 5.09
N TYR A 223 -12.75 -10.18 5.62
CA TYR A 223 -12.54 -9.45 6.87
C TYR A 223 -12.22 -10.39 8.04
N ASN A 224 -13.01 -11.46 8.22
CA ASN A 224 -12.78 -12.43 9.30
C ASN A 224 -11.43 -13.13 9.14
N LEU A 225 -11.06 -13.46 7.90
CA LEU A 225 -9.78 -14.08 7.56
C LEU A 225 -8.60 -13.16 7.94
N MET A 226 -8.66 -11.88 7.56
CA MET A 226 -7.64 -10.89 7.89
C MET A 226 -7.64 -10.54 9.39
N GLN A 227 -8.79 -10.60 10.05
CA GLN A 227 -8.89 -10.33 11.49
C GLN A 227 -8.13 -11.38 12.29
N ALA A 228 -8.28 -12.66 11.92
CA ALA A 228 -7.56 -13.75 12.57
C ALA A 228 -6.03 -13.63 12.39
N SER A 229 -5.53 -13.11 11.26
CA SER A 229 -4.08 -12.93 11.04
C SER A 229 -3.51 -11.57 11.48
N SER A 230 -4.36 -10.64 11.93
CA SER A 230 -3.96 -9.27 12.27
C SER A 230 -2.94 -9.16 13.41
N GLY A 231 -2.80 -10.20 14.24
CA GLY A 231 -1.81 -10.24 15.32
C GLY A 231 -0.36 -10.43 14.85
N TRP A 232 -0.17 -11.02 13.66
CA TRP A 232 1.16 -11.38 13.13
C TRP A 232 1.40 -10.89 11.69
N ASP A 233 0.41 -10.32 11.03
CA ASP A 233 0.52 -9.75 9.69
C ASP A 233 0.05 -8.29 9.65
N GLY A 234 0.98 -7.37 9.40
CA GLY A 234 0.70 -5.93 9.35
C GLY A 234 -0.20 -5.52 8.17
N ILE A 235 -0.24 -6.27 7.07
CA ILE A 235 -1.20 -6.03 5.99
C ILE A 235 -2.61 -6.40 6.46
N ALA A 236 -2.75 -7.54 7.14
CA ALA A 236 -4.02 -7.98 7.69
C ALA A 236 -4.53 -7.03 8.79
N GLN A 237 -3.63 -6.51 9.62
CA GLN A 237 -3.93 -5.45 10.58
C GLN A 237 -4.43 -4.18 9.87
N GLU A 238 -3.80 -3.77 8.78
CA GLU A 238 -4.19 -2.60 8.01
C GLU A 238 -5.59 -2.76 7.38
N LEU A 239 -5.89 -3.96 6.86
CA LEU A 239 -7.18 -4.29 6.26
C LEU A 239 -8.34 -4.34 7.27
N THR A 240 -8.07 -4.73 8.52
CA THR A 240 -9.09 -4.82 9.57
C THR A 240 -9.18 -3.58 10.46
N ASN A 241 -8.15 -2.72 10.44
CA ASN A 241 -8.11 -1.46 11.18
C ASN A 241 -8.18 -0.23 10.28
N LYS A 242 -8.93 -0.30 9.18
CA LYS A 242 -9.29 0.87 8.34
C LYS A 242 -8.08 1.62 7.78
N MET A 243 -7.02 0.89 7.43
CA MET A 243 -5.74 1.42 6.98
C MET A 243 -5.11 2.46 7.91
N GLU A 244 -5.11 2.16 9.21
CA GLU A 244 -4.67 3.05 10.28
C GLU A 244 -3.27 3.64 10.03
N VAL A 245 -2.28 2.82 9.68
CA VAL A 245 -0.89 3.29 9.49
C VAL A 245 -0.80 4.19 8.26
N SER A 246 -1.46 3.79 7.18
CA SER A 246 -1.49 4.54 5.92
C SER A 246 -2.14 5.90 6.10
N PHE A 247 -3.28 5.99 6.80
CA PHE A 247 -3.99 7.26 7.00
C PHE A 247 -3.40 8.14 8.10
N LYS A 248 -2.94 7.57 9.22
CA LYS A 248 -2.46 8.36 10.37
C LYS A 248 -0.99 8.74 10.28
N THR A 249 -0.17 7.89 9.66
CA THR A 249 1.29 8.07 9.66
C THR A 249 1.82 8.32 8.26
N GLY A 250 1.56 7.41 7.32
CA GLY A 250 2.21 7.45 6.02
C GLY A 250 1.74 8.63 5.15
N PHE A 251 0.44 8.72 4.86
CA PHE A 251 -0.16 9.78 4.06
C PHE A 251 0.18 11.19 4.59
N PRO A 252 0.03 11.50 5.90
CA PRO A 252 0.39 12.81 6.44
C PRO A 252 1.89 13.09 6.34
N THR A 253 2.74 12.08 6.53
CA THR A 253 4.20 12.23 6.43
C THR A 253 4.59 12.58 5.00
N LEU A 254 4.08 11.85 4.01
CA LEU A 254 4.38 12.10 2.60
C LEU A 254 4.03 13.53 2.20
N LYS A 255 2.80 13.97 2.50
CA LYS A 255 2.36 15.35 2.21
C LYS A 255 3.26 16.38 2.89
N LYS A 256 3.50 16.23 4.20
CA LYS A 256 4.30 17.18 4.98
C LYS A 256 5.74 17.27 4.48
N VAL A 257 6.36 16.15 4.11
CA VAL A 257 7.74 16.15 3.61
C VAL A 257 7.78 16.75 2.21
N TYR A 258 6.87 16.34 1.31
CA TYR A 258 6.82 16.90 -0.04
C TYR A 258 6.54 18.41 -0.03
N GLU A 259 5.59 18.88 0.77
CA GLU A 259 5.27 20.31 0.90
C GLU A 259 6.49 21.16 1.28
N ARG A 260 7.37 20.62 2.12
CA ARG A 260 8.57 21.30 2.61
C ARG A 260 9.79 21.14 1.70
N GLN A 261 9.93 20.02 1.01
CA GLN A 261 11.15 19.67 0.28
C GLN A 261 11.00 19.77 -1.23
N LYS A 262 9.76 19.69 -1.75
CA LYS A 262 9.45 19.69 -3.18
C LYS A 262 10.20 18.62 -3.97
N ASP A 263 10.50 17.51 -3.30
CA ASP A 263 11.18 16.34 -3.86
C ASP A 263 10.37 15.10 -3.47
N ILE A 264 9.82 14.42 -4.48
CA ILE A 264 8.96 13.24 -4.29
C ILE A 264 9.74 12.04 -3.78
N ASN A 265 11.00 11.88 -4.19
CA ASN A 265 11.85 10.80 -3.72
C ASN A 265 12.16 10.98 -2.22
N VAL A 266 12.49 12.20 -1.81
CA VAL A 266 12.66 12.53 -0.38
C VAL A 266 11.38 12.26 0.39
N ALA A 267 10.21 12.62 -0.14
CA ALA A 267 8.93 12.37 0.51
C ALA A 267 8.64 10.87 0.69
N VAL A 268 8.80 10.07 -0.36
CA VAL A 268 8.54 8.62 -0.33
C VAL A 268 9.50 7.92 0.63
N VAL A 269 10.81 8.18 0.53
CA VAL A 269 11.81 7.55 1.41
C VAL A 269 11.64 7.96 2.87
N HIS A 270 11.30 9.22 3.15
CA HIS A 270 11.01 9.64 4.53
C HIS A 270 9.72 9.03 5.07
N THR A 271 8.72 8.82 4.22
CA THR A 271 7.48 8.13 4.59
C THR A 271 7.76 6.68 4.95
N TYR A 272 8.53 5.99 4.11
CA TYR A 272 9.01 4.64 4.37
C TYR A 272 9.76 4.55 5.72
N LEU A 273 10.75 5.43 5.93
CA LEU A 273 11.53 5.45 7.18
C LEU A 273 10.66 5.75 8.40
N LYS A 274 9.66 6.63 8.24
CA LYS A 274 8.75 7.00 9.33
C LYS A 274 7.88 5.81 9.73
N ILE A 275 7.28 5.13 8.76
CA ILE A 275 6.51 3.90 9.02
C ILE A 275 7.42 2.86 9.68
N LEU A 276 8.58 2.55 9.09
CA LEU A 276 9.52 1.56 9.62
C LEU A 276 9.98 1.87 11.05
N SER A 277 10.14 3.16 11.38
CA SER A 277 10.60 3.59 12.70
C SER A 277 9.56 3.44 13.81
N GLU A 278 8.27 3.47 13.48
CA GLU A 278 7.17 3.43 14.44
C GLU A 278 6.45 2.08 14.49
N TYR A 279 6.46 1.36 13.38
CA TYR A 279 5.80 0.07 13.20
C TYR A 279 6.85 -0.96 12.76
N PRO A 280 7.37 -1.78 13.69
CA PRO A 280 8.25 -2.87 13.35
C PRO A 280 7.62 -3.77 12.27
N ASP A 281 8.39 -4.03 11.21
CA ASP A 281 7.93 -4.76 10.05
C ASP A 281 7.67 -6.24 10.38
N THR A 282 6.40 -6.66 10.23
CA THR A 282 5.97 -8.04 10.50
C THR A 282 6.51 -9.04 9.47
N PHE A 283 6.88 -8.62 8.26
CA PHE A 283 7.47 -9.50 7.27
C PHE A 283 8.90 -9.90 7.67
N ILE A 284 9.67 -8.95 8.21
CA ILE A 284 10.96 -9.27 8.84
C ILE A 284 10.76 -10.22 10.02
N ALA A 285 9.83 -9.90 10.91
CA ALA A 285 9.58 -10.71 12.11
C ALA A 285 9.22 -12.15 11.76
N ARG A 286 8.30 -12.36 10.79
CA ARG A 286 7.96 -13.69 10.29
C ARG A 286 9.16 -14.39 9.70
N LYS A 287 9.88 -13.78 8.76
CA LYS A 287 11.04 -14.41 8.10
C LYS A 287 12.08 -14.88 9.09
N VAL A 288 12.44 -14.03 10.04
CA VAL A 288 13.45 -14.34 11.05
C VAL A 288 12.95 -15.43 12.00
N GLY A 289 11.74 -15.30 12.55
CA GLY A 289 11.23 -16.26 13.52
C GLY A 289 10.91 -17.64 12.94
N LEU A 290 10.54 -17.72 11.66
CA LEU A 290 10.27 -18.99 10.99
C LEU A 290 11.52 -19.82 10.73
N GLU A 291 12.71 -19.24 10.90
CA GLU A 291 13.97 -19.99 10.96
C GLU A 291 14.09 -20.79 12.26
N GLU A 292 13.33 -20.41 13.31
CA GLU A 292 13.41 -20.99 14.65
C GLU A 292 12.17 -21.83 15.03
N THR A 293 10.99 -21.49 14.51
CA THR A 293 9.74 -22.19 14.85
C THR A 293 8.74 -22.20 13.69
N GLU A 294 7.89 -23.23 13.62
CA GLU A 294 6.82 -23.33 12.62
C GLU A 294 5.53 -22.61 13.04
N ALA A 295 5.38 -22.28 14.33
CA ALA A 295 4.22 -21.58 14.86
C ALA A 295 4.33 -20.08 14.57
N ILE A 296 3.38 -19.52 13.80
CA ILE A 296 3.52 -18.17 13.21
C ILE A 296 3.50 -17.06 14.25
N ASP A 297 2.66 -17.21 15.27
CA ASP A 297 2.50 -16.30 16.41
C ASP A 297 3.81 -16.24 17.19
N ARG A 298 4.39 -17.40 17.48
CA ARG A 298 5.69 -17.51 18.15
C ARG A 298 6.83 -17.02 17.27
N ALA A 299 6.80 -17.31 15.98
CA ALA A 299 7.79 -16.82 15.02
C ALA A 299 7.80 -15.29 15.00
N VAL A 300 6.63 -14.64 14.93
CA VAL A 300 6.58 -13.17 15.00
C VAL A 300 7.11 -12.66 16.31
N GLU A 301 6.79 -13.27 17.45
CA GLU A 301 7.33 -12.85 18.75
C GLU A 301 8.87 -12.87 18.78
N ILE A 302 9.47 -13.97 18.30
CA ILE A 302 10.93 -14.17 18.22
C ILE A 302 11.55 -13.13 17.27
N GLY A 303 11.08 -13.06 16.03
CA GLY A 303 11.63 -12.18 15.02
C GLY A 303 11.36 -10.69 15.28
N MET A 304 10.41 -10.36 16.15
CA MET A 304 10.07 -8.98 16.50
C MET A 304 11.25 -8.24 17.12
N GLN A 305 12.14 -8.93 17.85
CA GLN A 305 13.36 -8.31 18.35
C GLN A 305 14.20 -7.74 17.19
N LYS A 306 14.47 -8.56 16.17
CA LYS A 306 15.24 -8.14 15.00
C LYS A 306 14.53 -7.02 14.23
N SER A 307 13.20 -7.12 14.09
CA SER A 307 12.40 -6.07 13.46
C SER A 307 12.51 -4.72 14.20
N ARG A 308 12.45 -4.72 15.54
CA ARG A 308 12.66 -3.52 16.37
C ARG A 308 14.06 -2.92 16.25
N GLU A 309 15.10 -3.74 16.06
CA GLU A 309 16.45 -3.24 15.79
C GLU A 309 16.50 -2.43 14.49
N VAL A 310 15.85 -2.93 13.43
CA VAL A 310 15.74 -2.22 12.14
C VAL A 310 14.96 -0.91 12.31
N SER A 311 13.83 -0.93 13.01
CA SER A 311 13.04 0.27 13.33
C SER A 311 13.85 1.32 14.10
N SER A 312 14.64 0.89 15.08
CA SER A 312 15.52 1.78 15.85
C SER A 312 16.54 2.49 14.95
N ARG A 313 17.14 1.76 14.00
CA ARG A 313 18.07 2.33 13.02
C ARG A 313 17.36 3.31 12.07
N ALA A 314 16.15 3.00 11.61
CA ALA A 314 15.34 3.92 10.81
C ALA A 314 15.03 5.23 11.56
N ASN A 315 14.67 5.15 12.85
CA ASN A 315 14.48 6.32 13.70
C ASN A 315 15.77 7.16 13.85
N GLN A 316 16.92 6.52 14.04
CA GLN A 316 18.21 7.20 14.13
C GLN A 316 18.59 7.93 12.84
N ILE A 317 18.19 7.41 11.67
CA ILE A 317 18.36 8.06 10.37
C ILE A 317 17.48 9.31 10.30
N LEU A 318 16.20 9.21 10.66
CA LEU A 318 15.28 10.36 10.69
C LEU A 318 15.75 11.46 11.64
N ARG A 319 16.22 11.09 12.84
CA ARG A 319 16.82 12.03 13.81
C ARG A 319 18.09 12.69 13.28
N ALA A 320 18.86 12.00 12.43
CA ALA A 320 20.00 12.59 11.75
C ALA A 320 19.62 13.47 10.54
N GLY A 321 18.33 13.54 10.18
CA GLY A 321 17.81 14.35 9.08
C GLY A 321 17.41 13.56 7.82
N GLY A 322 17.57 12.23 7.82
CA GLY A 322 17.29 11.38 6.65
C GLY A 322 18.01 11.88 5.39
N LEU A 323 17.35 11.80 4.23
CA LEU A 323 17.91 12.31 2.97
C LEU A 323 18.21 13.82 2.93
N LYS A 324 17.75 14.60 3.91
CA LYS A 324 17.91 16.05 3.95
C LYS A 324 19.30 16.48 4.39
N THR A 325 20.08 15.59 5.00
CA THR A 325 21.42 15.89 5.50
C THR A 325 22.39 14.81 5.04
N GLU A 326 23.66 15.19 4.90
CA GLU A 326 24.71 14.26 4.51
C GLU A 326 24.90 13.13 5.53
N LYS A 327 24.81 13.46 6.82
CA LYS A 327 24.88 12.47 7.91
C LYS A 327 23.73 11.46 7.84
N GLY A 328 22.52 11.92 7.53
CA GLY A 328 21.34 11.05 7.39
C GLY A 328 21.43 10.14 6.16
N ARG A 329 21.88 10.67 5.02
CA ARG A 329 22.13 9.89 3.79
C ARG A 329 23.13 8.77 4.01
N LYS A 330 24.32 9.07 4.58
CA LYS A 330 25.33 8.06 4.87
C LYS A 330 24.82 6.94 5.80
N LYS A 331 24.03 7.29 6.82
CA LYS A 331 23.40 6.30 7.70
C LYS A 331 22.37 5.44 6.97
N LEU A 332 21.62 6.04 6.05
CA LEU A 332 20.60 5.35 5.26
C LEU A 332 21.22 4.38 4.26
N GLU A 333 22.23 4.80 3.51
CA GLU A 333 23.02 3.94 2.61
C GLU A 333 23.68 2.80 3.38
N LYS A 334 24.22 3.08 4.57
CA LYS A 334 24.79 2.04 5.44
C LYS A 334 23.74 1.03 5.92
N LEU A 335 22.55 1.50 6.32
CA LEU A 335 21.46 0.60 6.68
C LEU A 335 21.02 -0.23 5.48
N ASP A 336 20.87 0.37 4.30
CA ASP A 336 20.53 -0.35 3.07
C ASP A 336 21.54 -1.46 2.77
N GLU A 337 22.83 -1.14 2.78
CA GLU A 337 23.90 -2.12 2.57
C GLU A 337 23.87 -3.25 3.61
N ASP A 338 23.62 -2.94 4.88
CA ASP A 338 23.58 -3.94 5.94
C ASP A 338 22.36 -4.87 5.81
N LEU A 339 21.19 -4.35 5.47
CA LEU A 339 20.01 -5.19 5.24
C LEU A 339 20.10 -5.98 3.94
N TYR A 340 20.75 -5.42 2.91
CA TYR A 340 20.98 -6.10 1.64
C TYR A 340 21.86 -7.34 1.80
N LYS A 341 22.89 -7.27 2.65
CA LYS A 341 23.76 -8.42 2.98
C LYS A 341 23.04 -9.60 3.61
N GLU A 342 21.87 -9.35 4.19
CA GLU A 342 21.01 -10.40 4.76
C GLU A 342 20.19 -11.11 3.66
N ASN A 343 20.43 -10.83 2.38
CA ASN A 343 19.88 -11.52 1.22
C ASN A 343 18.34 -11.66 1.27
N GLY A 344 17.66 -10.57 1.64
CA GLY A 344 16.19 -10.51 1.70
C GLY A 344 15.57 -11.07 2.97
N ARG A 345 16.36 -11.60 3.92
CA ARG A 345 15.91 -12.03 5.25
C ARG A 345 15.36 -10.85 6.06
N LEU A 346 16.05 -9.72 6.05
CA LEU A 346 15.63 -8.48 6.73
C LEU A 346 14.94 -7.48 5.80
N ASN A 347 14.19 -7.96 4.81
CA ASN A 347 13.44 -7.12 3.87
C ASN A 347 12.19 -6.51 4.54
N PRO A 348 12.09 -5.18 4.68
CA PRO A 348 10.91 -4.52 5.23
C PRO A 348 9.77 -4.42 4.19
N GLY A 349 9.25 -5.59 3.79
CA GLY A 349 8.22 -5.73 2.75
C GLY A 349 6.90 -5.08 3.13
N THR A 350 6.41 -5.29 4.37
CA THR A 350 5.16 -4.69 4.83
C THR A 350 5.27 -3.16 4.85
N THR A 351 6.41 -2.61 5.26
CA THR A 351 6.67 -1.16 5.25
C THR A 351 6.60 -0.58 3.84
N ALA A 352 7.17 -1.29 2.85
CA ALA A 352 7.08 -0.89 1.45
C ALA A 352 5.62 -0.86 0.96
N ASP A 353 4.85 -1.93 1.21
CA ASP A 353 3.43 -1.99 0.85
C ASP A 353 2.62 -0.84 1.48
N LEU A 354 2.85 -0.55 2.76
CA LEU A 354 2.20 0.56 3.48
C LEU A 354 2.65 1.94 2.97
N THR A 355 3.88 2.06 2.49
CA THR A 355 4.37 3.28 1.82
C THR A 355 3.65 3.48 0.49
N ALA A 356 3.43 2.40 -0.27
CA ALA A 356 2.69 2.43 -1.53
C ALA A 356 1.23 2.86 -1.30
N SER A 357 0.53 2.28 -0.32
CA SER A 357 -0.87 2.66 -0.02
C SER A 357 -0.98 4.11 0.46
N SER A 358 -0.05 4.55 1.31
CA SER A 358 0.05 5.94 1.76
C SER A 358 0.24 6.92 0.60
N THR A 359 1.07 6.52 -0.37
CA THR A 359 1.33 7.29 -1.59
C THR A 359 0.09 7.35 -2.48
N MET A 360 -0.63 6.24 -2.63
CA MET A 360 -1.89 6.21 -3.38
C MET A 360 -2.93 7.14 -2.75
N ILE A 361 -3.11 7.12 -1.43
CA ILE A 361 -4.00 8.02 -0.70
C ILE A 361 -3.62 9.49 -0.96
N ALA A 362 -2.32 9.81 -0.94
CA ALA A 362 -1.85 11.17 -1.20
C ALA A 362 -2.16 11.64 -2.64
N LEU A 363 -1.93 10.79 -3.63
CA LEU A 363 -2.24 11.08 -5.03
C LEU A 363 -3.76 11.26 -5.24
N LEU A 364 -4.59 10.42 -4.61
CA LEU A 364 -6.05 10.58 -4.62
C LEU A 364 -6.50 11.92 -3.99
N SER A 365 -5.80 12.36 -2.93
CA SER A 365 -6.03 13.66 -2.28
C SER A 365 -5.61 14.87 -3.12
N GLY A 366 -5.02 14.65 -4.30
CA GLY A 366 -4.60 15.70 -5.23
C GLY A 366 -3.15 16.12 -5.09
N LEU A 367 -2.29 15.32 -4.45
CA LEU A 367 -0.85 15.54 -4.48
C LEU A 367 -0.36 15.52 -5.94
N LYS A 368 0.29 16.60 -6.34
CA LYS A 368 1.02 16.75 -7.61
C LYS A 368 2.44 17.17 -7.27
N TYR A 369 3.43 16.63 -7.97
CA TYR A 369 4.83 16.88 -7.65
C TYR A 369 5.71 17.38 -8.79
#